data_AF-A0A976FF36-F1
#
_entry.id   AF-A0A976FF36-F1
#
_cell.length_a   1.000
_cell.length_b   1.000
_cell.length_c   1.000
_cell.angle_alpha   90.00
_cell.angle_beta   90.00
_cell.angle_gamma   90.00
#
_symmetry.space_group_name_H-M   'P 1'
#
loop_
_entity.id
_entity.type
_entity.pdbx_description
1 polymer ?
#
loop_
_entity_poly.entity_id
_entity_poly.type
_entity_poly.pdbx_seq_one_letter_code
_entity_poly.pdbx_strand_id
1 'polypeptide(L)'
;MTRKPGGKSNTKKERFAFSLDLEENRVDVARACVDYLPFSRQEKKLVDANGKIHLYETAEIAAMKASKMSKKEKRKAAFGWDVFNQDSLYKGYKKRLANLPVSEESVVAVITTHGNPLGDELTYGKNDKVEEANLERMAQELEQCIKSRKKFSRRRQHYEGEDVDYINGQNRIFNRKASQAFDKYTVEIRQNLERGTAL
;
A
#
# COMPACT_ATOMS: atom_id res chain seq x y z
N MET A 1 15.18 -54.96 -37.35
CA MET A 1 15.40 -53.99 -38.44
C MET A 1 15.34 -52.58 -37.88
N THR A 2 16.50 -51.98 -37.60
CA THR A 2 17.26 -51.04 -38.45
C THR A 2 16.80 -49.59 -38.28
N ARG A 3 17.47 -48.87 -37.36
CA ARG A 3 17.52 -47.40 -37.36
C ARG A 3 18.40 -46.97 -38.54
N LYS A 4 17.87 -46.16 -39.46
CA LYS A 4 18.68 -45.48 -40.49
C LYS A 4 19.03 -44.05 -40.04
N PRO A 5 20.22 -43.54 -40.43
CA PRO A 5 20.82 -42.32 -39.89
C PRO A 5 20.48 -41.09 -40.75
N GLY A 6 20.23 -39.94 -40.09
CA GLY A 6 20.12 -38.63 -40.74
C GLY A 6 21.34 -37.78 -40.42
N GLY A 7 22.12 -37.44 -41.44
CA GLY A 7 23.40 -36.76 -41.35
C GLY A 7 23.31 -35.33 -40.82
N LYS A 8 24.35 -34.91 -40.09
CA LYS A 8 24.56 -33.52 -39.66
C LYS A 8 25.21 -32.75 -40.81
N SER A 9 24.44 -31.89 -41.48
CA SER A 9 24.99 -30.87 -42.38
C SER A 9 25.46 -29.65 -41.59
N ASN A 10 26.54 -29.05 -42.07
CA ASN A 10 27.47 -28.19 -41.36
C ASN A 10 27.07 -26.71 -41.55
N THR A 11 26.25 -26.15 -40.66
CA THR A 11 25.71 -24.77 -40.75
C THR A 11 26.66 -23.65 -40.31
N LYS A 12 27.95 -23.95 -40.10
CA LYS A 12 28.91 -22.95 -39.62
C LYS A 12 29.35 -21.92 -40.67
N LYS A 13 29.12 -22.16 -41.98
CA LYS A 13 29.55 -21.23 -43.04
C LYS A 13 28.53 -20.15 -43.42
N GLU A 14 27.24 -20.33 -43.15
CA GLU A 14 26.22 -19.32 -43.49
C GLU A 14 26.08 -18.22 -42.42
N ARG A 15 26.59 -18.43 -41.20
CA ARG A 15 26.55 -17.41 -40.15
C ARG A 15 27.55 -16.27 -40.31
N PHE A 16 28.51 -16.38 -41.22
CA PHE A 16 29.57 -15.38 -41.38
C PHE A 16 29.21 -14.26 -42.37
N ALA A 17 28.14 -14.41 -43.13
CA ALA A 17 27.72 -13.40 -44.12
C ALA A 17 26.57 -12.49 -43.63
N PHE A 18 25.94 -12.78 -42.49
CA PHE A 18 24.89 -11.91 -41.92
C PHE A 18 25.44 -10.94 -40.84
N SER A 19 26.74 -11.00 -40.54
CA SER A 19 27.35 -10.20 -39.47
C SER A 19 27.85 -8.82 -39.90
N LEU A 20 27.85 -8.50 -41.20
CA LEU A 20 28.43 -7.24 -41.70
C LEU A 20 27.41 -6.15 -42.05
N ASP A 21 26.11 -6.45 -42.12
CA ASP A 21 25.08 -5.45 -42.43
C ASP A 21 24.26 -4.99 -41.20
N LEU A 22 24.64 -5.44 -40.00
CA LEU A 22 23.95 -5.14 -38.73
C LEU A 22 24.71 -4.18 -37.80
N GLU A 23 25.92 -3.77 -38.17
CA GLU A 23 26.69 -2.77 -37.41
C GLU A 23 26.39 -1.33 -37.85
N GLU A 24 26.11 -1.06 -39.12
CA GLU A 24 25.79 0.31 -39.56
C GLU A 24 24.42 0.79 -39.04
N ASN A 25 23.42 -0.08 -38.97
CA ASN A 25 22.09 0.28 -38.43
C ASN A 25 22.04 0.43 -36.90
N ARG A 26 23.07 0.01 -36.16
CA ARG A 26 23.15 0.20 -34.70
C ARG A 26 23.62 1.60 -34.32
N VAL A 27 24.37 2.27 -35.20
CA VAL A 27 24.91 3.60 -34.93
C VAL A 27 23.83 4.67 -35.08
N ASP A 28 22.86 4.49 -35.98
CA ASP A 28 21.80 5.47 -36.23
C ASP A 28 20.62 5.36 -35.24
N VAL A 29 20.30 4.15 -34.76
CA VAL A 29 19.36 3.97 -33.63
C VAL A 29 19.96 4.51 -32.33
N ALA A 30 21.29 4.45 -32.18
CA ALA A 30 21.99 5.05 -31.05
C ALA A 30 22.10 6.59 -31.17
N ARG A 31 22.28 7.14 -32.38
CA ARG A 31 22.33 8.60 -32.62
C ARG A 31 20.97 9.28 -32.51
N ALA A 32 19.86 8.60 -32.83
CA ALA A 32 18.51 9.09 -32.55
C ALA A 32 18.14 9.03 -31.05
N CYS A 33 18.97 8.41 -30.22
CA CYS A 33 18.83 8.33 -28.76
C CYS A 33 19.92 9.14 -28.02
N VAL A 34 20.59 10.07 -28.71
CA VAL A 34 21.44 11.08 -28.07
C VAL A 34 20.56 12.28 -27.78
N ASP A 35 20.03 12.32 -26.56
CA ASP A 35 19.75 13.55 -25.79
C ASP A 35 19.05 13.29 -24.44
N TYR A 36 19.06 12.04 -23.93
CA TYR A 36 18.72 11.74 -22.53
C TYR A 36 19.69 10.70 -21.97
N LEU A 37 20.89 11.14 -21.60
CA LEU A 37 21.73 10.37 -20.69
C LEU A 37 20.98 10.24 -19.35
N PRO A 38 20.70 9.03 -18.85
CA PRO A 38 19.95 8.85 -17.61
C PRO A 38 20.79 9.34 -16.43
N PHE A 39 20.43 10.52 -15.90
CA PHE A 39 21.04 11.14 -14.73
C PHE A 39 21.27 10.12 -13.60
N SER A 40 22.50 10.04 -13.07
CA SER A 40 22.86 9.04 -12.07
C SER A 40 22.06 9.24 -10.78
N ARG A 41 21.89 8.17 -9.98
CA ARG A 41 21.09 8.25 -8.74
C ARG A 41 21.68 9.23 -7.72
N GLN A 42 22.99 9.47 -7.75
CA GLN A 42 23.68 10.43 -6.90
C GLN A 42 23.44 11.86 -7.38
N GLU A 43 23.53 12.11 -8.68
CA GLU A 43 23.24 13.42 -9.25
C GLU A 43 21.78 13.82 -9.04
N LYS A 44 20.82 12.88 -9.20
CA LYS A 44 19.40 13.10 -8.87
C LYS A 44 19.27 13.61 -7.43
N LYS A 45 19.89 12.92 -6.46
CA LYS A 45 19.86 13.35 -5.06
C LYS A 45 20.47 14.73 -4.82
N LEU A 46 21.54 15.08 -5.53
CA LEU A 46 22.17 16.40 -5.42
C LEU A 46 21.28 17.50 -5.99
N VAL A 47 20.65 17.26 -7.15
CA VAL A 47 19.65 18.18 -7.74
C VAL A 47 18.40 18.28 -6.87
N ASP A 48 18.01 17.18 -6.21
CA ASP A 48 16.95 17.12 -5.22
C ASP A 48 17.27 17.97 -3.99
N ALA A 49 18.49 17.89 -3.48
CA ALA A 49 18.95 18.73 -2.37
C ALA A 49 19.01 20.21 -2.76
N ASN A 50 19.35 20.51 -4.01
CA ASN A 50 19.35 21.87 -4.57
C ASN A 50 17.95 22.39 -4.92
N GLY A 51 16.90 21.58 -4.73
CA GLY A 51 15.51 21.94 -4.97
C GLY A 51 15.12 22.05 -6.45
N LYS A 52 16.02 21.79 -7.41
CA LYS A 52 15.82 22.05 -8.86
C LYS A 52 15.25 20.86 -9.65
N ILE A 53 14.75 19.83 -8.96
CA ILE A 53 14.24 18.58 -9.57
C ILE A 53 13.20 18.84 -10.63
N HIS A 54 12.28 19.76 -10.33
CA HIS A 54 11.13 20.08 -11.16
C HIS A 54 11.52 20.62 -12.55
N LEU A 55 12.75 21.11 -12.73
CA LEU A 55 13.27 21.56 -14.03
C LEU A 55 13.61 20.39 -14.97
N TYR A 56 13.89 19.21 -14.43
CA TYR A 56 14.25 18.01 -15.20
C TYR A 56 13.11 16.98 -15.26
N GLU A 57 11.92 17.34 -14.76
CA GLU A 57 10.75 16.46 -14.77
C GLU A 57 9.84 16.78 -15.96
N THR A 58 9.56 15.77 -16.77
CA THR A 58 8.54 15.86 -17.83
C THR A 58 7.15 16.06 -17.24
N ALA A 59 6.26 16.75 -17.98
CA ALA A 59 4.88 17.03 -17.55
C ALA A 59 4.09 15.77 -17.14
N GLU A 60 4.29 14.64 -17.82
CA GLU A 60 3.63 13.37 -17.49
C GLU A 60 4.06 12.83 -16.11
N ILE A 61 5.36 12.88 -15.80
CA ILE A 61 5.90 12.48 -14.49
C ILE A 61 5.36 13.40 -13.39
N ALA A 62 5.29 14.71 -13.65
CA ALA A 62 4.74 15.68 -12.70
C ALA A 62 3.24 15.43 -12.42
N ALA A 63 2.44 15.18 -13.46
CA ALA A 63 1.02 14.82 -13.32
C ALA A 63 0.84 13.49 -12.56
N MET A 64 1.67 12.49 -12.83
CA MET A 64 1.69 11.25 -12.07
C MET A 64 2.05 11.46 -10.60
N LYS A 65 3.04 12.31 -10.30
CA LYS A 65 3.41 12.64 -8.92
C LYS A 65 2.30 13.40 -8.20
N ALA A 66 1.67 14.38 -8.84
CA ALA A 66 0.55 15.12 -8.28
C ALA A 66 -0.66 14.21 -7.95
N SER A 67 -1.01 13.30 -8.87
CA SER A 67 -2.07 12.32 -8.62
C SER A 67 -1.73 11.33 -7.49
N LYS A 68 -0.45 10.93 -7.35
CA LYS A 68 0.02 10.12 -6.23
C LYS A 68 -0.03 10.88 -4.90
N MET A 69 0.39 12.15 -4.91
CA MET A 69 0.38 13.01 -3.72
C MET A 69 -1.05 13.26 -3.23
N SER A 70 -1.97 13.61 -4.10
CA SER A 70 -3.39 13.79 -3.73
C SER A 70 -4.02 12.49 -3.20
N LYS A 71 -3.68 11.33 -3.79
CA LYS A 71 -4.07 10.01 -3.24
C LYS A 71 -3.45 9.74 -1.87
N LYS A 72 -2.18 10.11 -1.66
CA LYS A 72 -1.48 9.96 -0.37
C LYS A 72 -2.10 10.84 0.70
N GLU A 73 -2.47 12.07 0.38
CA GLU A 73 -3.16 12.99 1.29
C GLU A 73 -4.53 12.46 1.71
N LYS A 74 -5.33 11.99 0.75
CA LYS A 74 -6.63 11.33 1.03
C LYS A 74 -6.47 10.04 1.86
N ARG A 75 -5.32 9.38 1.77
CA ARG A 75 -4.97 8.17 2.52
C ARG A 75 -4.13 8.44 3.78
N LYS A 76 -3.88 9.70 4.16
CA LYS A 76 -3.20 10.01 5.43
C LYS A 76 -4.05 9.41 6.55
N ALA A 77 -3.45 8.47 7.27
CA ALA A 77 -4.11 7.85 8.41
C ALA A 77 -4.31 8.89 9.51
N ALA A 78 -5.42 8.78 10.24
CA ALA A 78 -5.59 9.56 11.45
C ALA A 78 -4.44 9.24 12.42
N PHE A 79 -3.87 10.28 13.02
CA PHE A 79 -2.71 10.15 13.89
C PHE A 79 -3.17 9.96 15.35
N GLY A 80 -2.59 8.99 16.05
CA GLY A 80 -2.81 8.80 17.48
C GLY A 80 -4.29 8.67 17.86
N TRP A 81 -4.75 9.56 18.74
CA TRP A 81 -6.11 9.58 19.29
C TRP A 81 -7.18 10.02 18.30
N ASP A 82 -6.83 10.67 17.18
CA ASP A 82 -7.78 11.10 16.15
C ASP A 82 -8.49 9.94 15.44
N VAL A 83 -7.99 8.71 15.61
CA VAL A 83 -8.64 7.49 15.13
C VAL A 83 -10.03 7.29 15.74
N PHE A 84 -10.24 7.78 16.97
CA PHE A 84 -11.51 7.60 17.70
C PHE A 84 -12.41 8.83 17.67
N ASN A 85 -12.05 9.86 16.89
CA ASN A 85 -12.86 11.06 16.73
C ASN A 85 -14.13 10.77 15.89
N GLN A 86 -15.16 11.62 16.04
CA GLN A 86 -16.41 11.61 15.28
C GLN A 86 -16.15 11.61 13.77
N ASP A 87 -15.16 12.36 13.29
CA ASP A 87 -14.76 12.38 11.89
C ASP A 87 -14.32 11.02 11.36
N SER A 88 -13.58 10.26 12.17
CA SER A 88 -13.09 8.93 11.80
C SER A 88 -14.24 7.93 11.77
N LEU A 89 -15.20 8.04 12.70
CA LEU A 89 -16.43 7.26 12.69
C LEU A 89 -17.29 7.58 11.47
N TYR A 90 -17.47 8.87 11.16
CA TYR A 90 -18.22 9.33 9.98
C TYR A 90 -17.59 8.86 8.66
N LYS A 91 -16.26 8.96 8.53
CA LYS A 91 -15.53 8.41 7.37
C LYS A 91 -15.69 6.90 7.26
N GLY A 92 -15.72 6.18 8.38
CA GLY A 92 -16.01 4.75 8.42
C GLY A 92 -17.42 4.42 7.93
N TYR A 93 -18.42 5.17 8.41
CA TYR A 93 -19.80 5.07 7.95
C TYR A 93 -19.93 5.33 6.44
N LYS A 94 -19.33 6.41 5.93
CA LYS A 94 -19.34 6.72 4.49
C LYS A 94 -18.75 5.61 3.62
N LYS A 95 -17.69 4.93 4.10
CA LYS A 95 -17.11 3.77 3.40
C LYS A 95 -18.06 2.57 3.38
N ARG A 96 -18.81 2.34 4.47
CA ARG A 96 -19.81 1.26 4.52
C ARG A 96 -20.95 1.51 3.57
N LEU A 97 -21.46 2.75 3.51
CA LEU A 97 -22.47 3.15 2.53
C LEU A 97 -22.04 2.87 1.09
N ALA A 98 -20.78 3.12 0.75
CA ALA A 98 -20.26 2.83 -0.58
C ALA A 98 -20.16 1.33 -0.92
N ASN A 99 -20.09 0.46 0.09
CA ASN A 99 -20.01 -0.99 -0.10
C ASN A 99 -21.39 -1.66 -0.15
N LEU A 100 -22.46 -0.95 0.22
CA LEU A 100 -23.82 -1.46 0.18
C LEU A 100 -24.36 -1.40 -1.26
N PRO A 101 -24.95 -2.49 -1.77
CA PRO A 101 -25.61 -2.48 -3.08
C PRO A 101 -26.95 -1.77 -2.96
N VAL A 102 -26.94 -0.45 -3.08
CA VAL A 102 -28.16 0.36 -3.13
C VAL A 102 -28.58 0.49 -4.60
N SER A 103 -29.65 -0.21 -4.98
CA SER A 103 -30.33 -0.02 -6.27
C SER A 103 -31.65 0.70 -6.04
N GLU A 104 -32.00 1.67 -6.88
CA GLU A 104 -33.28 2.38 -6.81
C GLU A 104 -34.47 1.41 -6.87
N GLU A 105 -34.34 0.34 -7.67
CA GLU A 105 -35.34 -0.73 -7.78
C GLU A 105 -35.57 -1.46 -6.46
N SER A 106 -34.50 -1.71 -5.70
CA SER A 106 -34.60 -2.38 -4.40
C SER A 106 -35.32 -1.52 -3.36
N VAL A 107 -35.12 -0.19 -3.43
CA VAL A 107 -35.79 0.76 -2.53
C VAL A 107 -37.27 0.86 -2.87
N VAL A 108 -37.62 0.97 -4.15
CA VAL A 108 -39.02 0.99 -4.60
C VAL A 108 -39.74 -0.30 -4.23
N ALA A 109 -39.13 -1.46 -4.48
CA ALA A 109 -39.70 -2.75 -4.10
C ALA A 109 -40.04 -2.82 -2.60
N VAL A 110 -39.09 -2.42 -1.73
CA VAL A 110 -39.30 -2.38 -0.28
C VAL A 110 -40.42 -1.41 0.12
N ILE A 111 -40.50 -0.22 -0.50
CA ILE A 111 -41.58 0.74 -0.22
C ILE A 111 -42.93 0.19 -0.67
N THR A 112 -43.01 -0.51 -1.80
CA THR A 112 -44.27 -1.12 -2.25
C THR A 112 -44.72 -2.28 -1.37
N THR A 113 -43.81 -3.11 -0.86
CA THR A 113 -44.15 -4.29 -0.06
C THR A 113 -44.43 -3.94 1.40
N HIS A 114 -43.66 -3.03 2.00
CA HIS A 114 -43.74 -2.68 3.42
C HIS A 114 -44.48 -1.36 3.70
N GLY A 115 -44.91 -0.66 2.64
CA GLY A 115 -45.48 0.69 2.76
C GLY A 115 -44.41 1.76 2.99
N ASN A 116 -44.83 3.02 2.96
CA ASN A 116 -43.92 4.13 3.27
C ASN A 116 -43.59 4.11 4.77
N PRO A 117 -42.32 3.90 5.18
CA PRO A 117 -41.95 3.82 6.59
C PRO A 117 -42.13 5.15 7.35
N LEU A 118 -42.24 6.29 6.65
CA LEU A 118 -42.55 7.59 7.25
C LEU A 118 -44.07 7.86 7.36
N GLY A 119 -44.91 6.99 6.81
CA GLY A 119 -46.35 7.23 6.71
C GLY A 119 -47.18 6.83 7.93
N ASP A 120 -46.70 5.88 8.73
CA ASP A 120 -47.45 5.35 9.90
C ASP A 120 -46.49 5.05 11.07
N GLU A 121 -46.57 5.87 12.11
CA GLU A 121 -45.73 5.80 13.32
C GLU A 121 -45.94 4.49 14.12
N LEU A 122 -47.10 3.81 13.94
CA LEU A 122 -47.41 2.54 14.61
C LEU A 122 -46.87 1.29 13.89
N THR A 123 -46.14 1.44 12.78
CA THR A 123 -45.57 0.32 12.02
C THR A 123 -44.26 -0.21 12.61
N TYR A 124 -43.57 0.59 13.42
CA TYR A 124 -42.33 0.20 14.07
C TYR A 124 -42.53 -1.03 14.98
N GLY A 125 -41.69 -2.05 14.82
CA GLY A 125 -41.75 -3.29 15.61
C GLY A 125 -42.81 -4.30 15.18
N LYS A 126 -43.53 -4.08 14.07
CA LYS A 126 -44.49 -5.06 13.50
C LYS A 126 -43.95 -5.81 12.28
N ASN A 127 -42.98 -5.22 11.58
CA ASN A 127 -42.39 -5.76 10.35
C ASN A 127 -41.02 -6.39 10.62
N ASP A 128 -41.00 -7.52 11.33
CA ASP A 128 -39.76 -8.23 11.70
C ASP A 128 -39.24 -9.17 10.60
N LYS A 129 -39.99 -9.35 9.51
CA LYS A 129 -39.63 -10.28 8.43
C LYS A 129 -38.64 -9.62 7.48
N VAL A 130 -37.36 -9.73 7.82
CA VAL A 130 -36.24 -9.37 6.95
C VAL A 130 -35.89 -10.55 6.07
N GLU A 131 -35.63 -10.31 4.79
CA GLU A 131 -35.13 -11.33 3.87
C GLU A 131 -33.80 -11.93 4.36
N GLU A 132 -33.66 -13.26 4.28
CA GLU A 132 -32.45 -13.97 4.75
C GLU A 132 -31.18 -13.47 4.06
N ALA A 133 -31.26 -13.10 2.77
CA ALA A 133 -30.15 -12.50 2.03
C ALA A 133 -29.64 -11.19 2.67
N ASN A 134 -30.52 -10.38 3.26
CA ASN A 134 -30.14 -9.14 3.94
C ASN A 134 -29.45 -9.42 5.27
N LEU A 135 -29.92 -10.44 6.01
CA LEU A 135 -29.31 -10.88 7.26
C LEU A 135 -27.91 -11.46 7.04
N GLU A 136 -27.74 -12.29 6.01
CA GLU A 136 -26.45 -12.87 5.64
C GLU A 136 -25.44 -11.78 5.26
N ARG A 137 -25.85 -10.77 4.48
CA ARG A 137 -24.99 -9.64 4.14
C ARG A 137 -24.54 -8.86 5.36
N MET A 138 -25.45 -8.60 6.30
CA MET A 138 -25.12 -7.95 7.57
C MET A 138 -24.12 -8.78 8.38
N ALA A 139 -24.34 -10.10 8.48
CA ALA A 139 -23.43 -11.00 9.18
C ALA A 139 -22.02 -10.98 8.57
N GLN A 140 -21.93 -11.04 7.23
CA GLN A 140 -20.66 -10.95 6.50
C GLN A 140 -19.94 -9.61 6.72
N GLU A 141 -20.66 -8.48 6.75
CA GLU A 141 -20.09 -7.17 7.09
C GLU A 141 -19.48 -7.18 8.50
N LEU A 142 -20.24 -7.68 9.49
CA LEU A 142 -19.79 -7.75 10.88
C LEU A 142 -18.52 -8.60 11.02
N GLU A 143 -18.45 -9.73 10.33
CA GLU A 143 -17.24 -10.53 10.29
C GLU A 143 -16.04 -9.77 9.70
N GLN A 144 -16.25 -9.04 8.61
CA GLN A 144 -15.20 -8.23 7.99
C GLN A 144 -14.74 -7.11 8.92
N CYS A 145 -15.66 -6.48 9.66
CA CYS A 145 -15.35 -5.49 10.69
C CYS A 145 -14.52 -6.11 11.82
N ILE A 146 -14.88 -7.31 12.29
CA ILE A 146 -14.11 -8.04 13.32
C ILE A 146 -12.71 -8.38 12.81
N LYS A 147 -12.59 -8.91 11.58
CA LYS A 147 -11.31 -9.22 10.93
C LYS A 147 -10.43 -7.97 10.81
N SER A 148 -11.01 -6.83 10.45
CA SER A 148 -10.30 -5.55 10.35
C SER A 148 -9.86 -5.02 11.71
N ARG A 149 -10.72 -5.11 12.73
CA ARG A 149 -10.40 -4.72 14.12
C ARG A 149 -9.23 -5.54 14.67
N LYS A 150 -9.21 -6.85 14.44
CA LYS A 150 -8.09 -7.73 14.84
C LYS A 150 -6.75 -7.33 14.21
N LYS A 151 -6.78 -6.77 13.00
CA LYS A 151 -5.58 -6.31 12.27
C LYS A 151 -5.14 -4.87 12.59
N PHE A 152 -5.90 -4.15 13.42
CA PHE A 152 -5.63 -2.74 13.74
C PHE A 152 -4.26 -2.55 14.41
N SER A 153 -3.93 -3.40 15.38
CA SER A 153 -2.59 -3.45 15.98
C SER A 153 -1.72 -4.48 15.28
N ARG A 154 -0.71 -4.01 14.53
CA ARG A 154 0.22 -4.88 13.81
C ARG A 154 1.36 -5.31 14.73
N ARG A 155 1.62 -6.62 14.81
CA ARG A 155 2.81 -7.15 15.48
C ARG A 155 4.07 -6.69 14.73
N ARG A 156 5.05 -6.16 15.45
CA ARG A 156 6.37 -5.82 14.91
C ARG A 156 7.26 -7.07 14.95
N GLN A 157 8.03 -7.30 13.89
CA GLN A 157 8.97 -8.41 13.81
C GLN A 157 10.05 -8.28 14.89
N HIS A 158 10.51 -9.41 15.41
CA HIS A 158 11.67 -9.49 16.29
C HIS A 158 12.90 -9.78 15.43
N TYR A 159 13.99 -9.05 15.64
CA TYR A 159 15.25 -9.30 14.96
C TYR A 159 16.18 -10.06 15.91
N GLU A 160 16.77 -11.17 15.46
CA GLU A 160 17.61 -12.03 16.31
C GLU A 160 18.98 -11.42 16.64
N GLY A 161 19.40 -10.36 15.92
CA GLY A 161 20.63 -9.62 16.19
C GLY A 161 20.42 -8.29 16.95
N GLU A 162 19.25 -8.08 17.56
CA GLU A 162 18.98 -6.93 18.41
C GLU A 162 19.41 -7.24 19.85
N ASP A 163 20.08 -6.29 20.51
CA ASP A 163 20.48 -6.44 21.92
C ASP A 163 19.23 -6.63 22.80
N VAL A 164 19.19 -7.74 23.53
CA VAL A 164 18.03 -8.13 24.34
C VAL A 164 18.16 -7.53 25.74
N ASP A 165 17.38 -6.50 26.02
CA ASP A 165 17.34 -5.78 27.30
C ASP A 165 16.31 -6.35 28.30
N TYR A 166 15.69 -7.50 27.99
CA TYR A 166 14.57 -8.07 28.74
C TYR A 166 14.74 -9.56 29.06
N ILE A 167 14.20 -9.99 30.21
CA ILE A 167 14.22 -11.41 30.64
C ILE A 167 12.91 -12.11 30.24
N ASN A 168 11.77 -11.43 30.31
CA ASN A 168 10.44 -12.00 30.00
C ASN A 168 9.64 -11.12 29.01
N GLY A 169 8.53 -11.66 28.51
CA GLY A 169 7.69 -10.98 27.52
C GLY A 169 7.01 -9.70 28.03
N GLN A 170 6.63 -9.66 29.31
CA GLN A 170 6.05 -8.48 29.95
C GLN A 170 7.08 -7.35 30.08
N ASN A 171 8.31 -7.69 30.45
CA ASN A 171 9.45 -6.78 30.58
C ASN A 171 9.81 -6.21 29.22
N ARG A 172 9.81 -7.03 28.15
CA ARG A 172 9.95 -6.52 26.78
C ARG A 172 8.94 -5.43 26.43
N ILE A 173 7.68 -5.62 26.81
CA ILE A 173 6.62 -4.64 26.55
C ILE A 173 6.85 -3.38 27.38
N PHE A 174 7.30 -3.52 28.63
CA PHE A 174 7.62 -2.41 29.52
C PHE A 174 8.82 -1.60 29.02
N ASN A 175 9.95 -2.24 28.72
CA ASN A 175 11.13 -1.60 28.15
C ASN A 175 10.79 -0.87 26.84
N ARG A 176 9.98 -1.49 25.97
CA ARG A 176 9.50 -0.83 24.75
C ARG A 176 8.65 0.42 25.03
N LYS A 177 7.84 0.44 26.10
CA LYS A 177 7.09 1.63 26.52
C LYS A 177 8.03 2.70 27.07
N ALA A 178 9.01 2.31 27.88
CA ALA A 178 10.00 3.22 28.44
C ALA A 178 10.83 3.87 27.32
N SER A 179 11.29 3.07 26.34
CA SER A 179 12.00 3.55 25.16
C SER A 179 11.19 4.60 24.39
N GLN A 180 9.90 4.34 24.13
CA GLN A 180 9.04 5.32 23.44
C GLN A 180 8.92 6.67 24.15
N ALA A 181 8.96 6.69 25.49
CA ALA A 181 8.83 7.92 26.27
C ALA A 181 10.17 8.63 26.51
N PHE A 182 11.22 7.86 26.78
CA PHE A 182 12.48 8.39 27.33
C PHE A 182 13.66 8.36 26.35
N ASP A 183 13.59 7.60 25.26
CA ASP A 183 14.71 7.47 24.31
C ASP A 183 15.18 8.82 23.76
N LYS A 184 14.27 9.79 23.63
CA LYS A 184 14.60 11.14 23.18
C LYS A 184 15.56 11.85 24.15
N TYR A 185 15.50 11.54 25.44
CA TYR A 185 16.24 12.21 26.50
C TYR A 185 17.43 11.38 27.01
N THR A 186 17.45 10.07 26.77
CA THR A 186 18.48 9.14 27.28
C THR A 186 19.52 8.73 26.24
N VAL A 187 19.58 9.42 25.09
CA VAL A 187 20.54 9.11 24.01
C VAL A 187 21.98 9.18 24.51
N GLU A 188 22.34 10.23 25.25
CA GLU A 188 23.70 10.42 25.77
C GLU A 188 24.08 9.32 26.77
N ILE A 189 23.15 9.00 27.68
CA ILE A 189 23.33 7.93 28.66
C ILE A 189 23.56 6.58 27.95
N ARG A 190 22.75 6.27 26.92
CA ARG A 190 22.92 5.04 26.13
C ARG A 190 24.30 4.98 25.48
N GLN A 191 24.73 6.07 24.84
CA GLN A 191 26.05 6.11 24.21
C GLN A 191 27.19 6.02 25.22
N ASN A 192 27.05 6.61 26.40
CA ASN A 192 28.03 6.49 27.48
C ASN A 192 28.14 5.05 27.99
N LEU A 193 27.02 4.33 28.10
CA LEU A 193 27.00 2.90 28.42
C LEU A 193 27.67 2.05 27.33
N GLU A 194 27.38 2.32 26.06
CA GLU A 194 28.02 1.64 24.92
C GLU A 194 29.53 1.92 24.84
N ARG A 195 29.98 3.11 25.26
CA ARG A 195 31.40 3.50 25.33
C ARG A 195 32.11 2.99 26.58
N GLY A 196 31.38 2.62 27.64
CA GLY A 196 31.94 2.22 28.93
C GLY A 196 32.50 3.37 29.77
N THR A 197 32.16 4.63 29.45
CA THR A 197 32.65 5.84 30.14
C THR A 197 31.53 6.85 30.33
N ALA A 198 31.46 7.52 31.48
CA ALA A 198 30.57 8.64 31.71
C ALA A 198 31.28 9.96 31.35
N LEU A 199 30.83 10.60 30.27
CA LEU A 199 31.18 11.97 29.87
C LEU A 199 30.00 12.89 30.12
#